data_AF-A0A3A5X0Y4-F1
#
_entry.id   AF-A0A3A5X0Y4-F1
#
_cell.length_a   1.000
_cell.length_b   1.000
_cell.length_c   1.000
_cell.angle_alpha   90.00
_cell.angle_beta   90.00
_cell.angle_gamma   90.00
#
_symmetry.space_group_name_H-M   'P 1'
#
loop_
_entity.id
_entity.type
_entity.pdbx_description
1 polymer ?
#
loop_
_entity_poly.entity_id
_entity_poly.type
_entity_poly.pdbx_seq_one_letter_code
_entity_poly.pdbx_strand_id
1 'polypeptide(L)'
;MDAIIIYMLIINAVLLVFNLTWLIANFISGRKNKKVSPNNNIDNDMKKEQLEQKESPIEYSPIDSMTFEEVYEKISEQTKADYIEKFLICHPASNRIQVYANRSDIEWIKRILPVIAPKATVSGFISNIIADHLQKYEKEIMEMYNENTSKFLDYGN
;
A
#
# COMPACT_ATOMS: atom_id res chain seq x y z
N MET A 1 -47.85 -1.04 -25.95
CA MET A 1 -46.78 -0.30 -25.23
C MET A 1 -46.73 -0.68 -23.76
N ASP A 2 -47.89 -0.89 -23.12
CA ASP A 2 -47.99 -1.20 -21.69
C ASP A 2 -47.30 -2.50 -21.26
N ALA A 3 -47.41 -3.58 -22.04
CA ALA A 3 -46.75 -4.85 -21.73
C ALA A 3 -45.22 -4.76 -21.71
N ILE A 4 -44.63 -3.90 -22.56
CA ILE A 4 -43.17 -3.69 -22.61
C ILE A 4 -42.72 -2.90 -21.38
N ILE A 5 -43.49 -1.88 -20.98
CA ILE A 5 -43.22 -1.07 -19.78
C ILE A 5 -43.33 -1.94 -18.52
N ILE A 6 -44.35 -2.80 -18.44
CA ILE A 6 -44.53 -3.75 -17.34
C ILE A 6 -43.35 -4.74 -17.29
N TYR A 7 -42.90 -5.26 -18.43
CA TYR A 7 -41.76 -6.18 -18.49
C TYR A 7 -40.45 -5.52 -18.04
N MET A 8 -40.21 -4.27 -18.45
CA MET A 8 -39.05 -3.49 -18.00
C MET A 8 -39.07 -3.19 -16.50
N LEU A 9 -40.25 -2.92 -15.93
CA LEU A 9 -40.41 -2.75 -14.49
C LEU A 9 -40.14 -4.04 -13.71
N ILE A 10 -40.60 -5.19 -14.22
CA ILE A 10 -40.35 -6.50 -13.61
C ILE A 10 -38.85 -6.83 -13.64
N ILE A 11 -38.18 -6.62 -14.78
CA ILE A 11 -36.74 -6.86 -14.90
C ILE A 11 -35.97 -5.98 -13.91
N ASN A 12 -36.28 -4.68 -13.83
CA ASN A 12 -35.64 -3.77 -12.89
C ASN A 12 -35.86 -4.16 -11.43
N ALA A 13 -37.07 -4.62 -11.08
CA ALA A 13 -37.37 -5.10 -9.73
C ALA A 13 -36.59 -6.39 -9.39
N VAL A 14 -36.47 -7.32 -10.33
CA VAL A 14 -35.68 -8.55 -10.14
C VAL A 14 -34.20 -8.23 -9.98
N LEU A 15 -33.65 -7.33 -10.81
CA LEU A 15 -32.27 -6.88 -10.71
C LEU A 15 -31.99 -6.15 -9.37
N LEU A 16 -32.94 -5.35 -8.87
CA LEU A 16 -32.82 -4.68 -7.58
C LEU A 16 -32.74 -5.69 -6.42
N VAL A 17 -33.60 -6.72 -6.43
CA VAL A 17 -33.60 -7.78 -5.40
C VAL A 17 -32.30 -8.59 -5.44
N PHE A 18 -31.78 -8.87 -6.63
CA PHE A 18 -30.51 -9.58 -6.80
C PHE A 18 -29.33 -8.76 -6.27
N ASN A 19 -29.28 -7.47 -6.58
CA ASN A 19 -28.25 -6.54 -6.10
C ASN A 19 -28.31 -6.36 -4.57
N LEU A 20 -29.51 -6.29 -3.99
CA LEU A 20 -29.69 -6.19 -2.54
C LEU A 20 -29.22 -7.45 -1.81
N THR A 21 -29.54 -8.63 -2.36
CA THR A 21 -29.12 -9.91 -1.79
C THR A 21 -27.59 -10.08 -1.87
N TRP A 22 -26.98 -9.67 -2.98
CA TRP A 22 -25.52 -9.65 -3.14
C TRP A 22 -24.82 -8.69 -2.17
N LEU A 23 -25.37 -7.50 -1.97
CA LEU A 23 -24.85 -6.49 -1.03
C LEU A 23 -24.86 -7.03 0.41
N ILE A 24 -25.96 -7.68 0.81
CA ILE A 24 -26.09 -8.29 2.15
C ILE A 24 -25.12 -9.48 2.30
N ALA A 25 -24.96 -10.32 1.27
CA ALA A 25 -24.02 -11.45 1.31
C ALA A 25 -22.56 -10.98 1.44
N ASN A 26 -22.16 -9.92 0.74
CA ASN A 26 -20.82 -9.35 0.87
C ASN A 26 -20.59 -8.68 2.24
N PHE A 27 -21.62 -8.05 2.79
CA PHE A 27 -21.54 -7.40 4.11
C PHE A 27 -21.43 -8.41 5.26
N ILE A 28 -22.13 -9.55 5.18
CA ILE A 28 -22.06 -10.63 6.18
C ILE A 28 -20.78 -11.46 6.03
N SER A 29 -20.32 -11.71 4.80
CA SER A 29 -19.08 -12.47 4.54
C SER A 29 -17.82 -11.74 5.02
N GLY A 30 -17.87 -10.41 5.18
CA GLY A 30 -16.78 -9.57 5.70
C GLY A 30 -16.57 -9.61 7.21
N ARG A 31 -17.38 -10.36 7.99
CA ARG A 31 -17.32 -10.37 9.46
C ARG A 31 -17.07 -11.77 10.04
N LYS A 32 -15.94 -12.39 9.69
CA LYS A 32 -15.41 -13.55 10.44
C LYS A 32 -14.55 -13.03 11.61
N ASN A 33 -15.14 -13.05 12.80
CA ASN A 33 -14.49 -12.69 14.05
C ASN A 33 -13.31 -13.63 14.34
N LYS A 34 -12.13 -13.04 14.55
CA LYS A 34 -10.93 -13.73 15.03
C LYS A 34 -11.18 -14.24 16.45
N LYS A 35 -11.49 -15.52 16.62
CA LYS A 35 -11.44 -16.18 17.92
C LYS A 35 -9.97 -16.33 18.31
N VAL A 36 -9.58 -15.71 19.41
CA VAL A 36 -8.35 -16.04 20.13
C VAL A 36 -8.64 -17.25 21.01
N SER A 37 -7.79 -18.28 20.95
CA SER A 37 -7.67 -19.35 21.94
C SER A 37 -6.25 -19.94 21.90
N PRO A 38 -5.67 -20.41 23.03
CA PRO A 38 -4.23 -20.44 23.26
C PRO A 38 -3.50 -21.74 22.86
N ASN A 39 -2.27 -21.52 22.41
CA ASN A 39 -1.03 -22.31 22.35
C ASN A 39 -0.95 -23.78 22.85
N ASN A 40 -0.59 -24.72 21.95
CA ASN A 40 0.17 -25.93 22.28
C ASN A 40 1.06 -26.41 21.09
N ASN A 41 2.34 -26.03 21.10
CA ASN A 41 3.55 -26.84 20.88
C ASN A 41 3.58 -28.16 20.05
N ILE A 42 4.61 -28.18 19.18
CA ILE A 42 5.58 -29.25 18.84
C ILE A 42 5.14 -30.35 17.85
N ASP A 43 5.75 -30.36 16.65
CA ASP A 43 6.73 -31.42 16.30
C ASP A 43 7.55 -31.08 15.04
N ASN A 44 8.75 -31.64 15.03
CA ASN A 44 9.95 -31.27 14.27
C ASN A 44 10.14 -32.05 12.94
N ASP A 45 11.20 -31.64 12.23
CA ASP A 45 12.03 -32.35 11.22
C ASP A 45 11.64 -32.25 9.74
N MET A 46 12.54 -32.10 8.76
CA MET A 46 13.94 -31.63 8.63
C MET A 46 14.32 -31.89 7.15
N LYS A 47 15.00 -30.92 6.50
CA LYS A 47 16.12 -31.01 5.53
C LYS A 47 16.08 -29.76 4.63
N LYS A 48 16.92 -28.76 4.91
CA LYS A 48 18.31 -28.59 4.46
C LYS A 48 18.46 -28.62 2.93
N GLU A 49 18.34 -27.45 2.33
CA GLU A 49 19.28 -27.01 1.29
C GLU A 49 19.83 -25.66 1.75
N GLN A 50 21.09 -25.69 2.22
CA GLN A 50 21.91 -24.50 2.36
C GLN A 50 22.59 -24.27 1.02
N LEU A 51 22.38 -23.11 0.43
CA LEU A 51 23.38 -22.50 -0.43
C LEU A 51 23.84 -21.24 0.31
N GLU A 52 25.03 -21.33 0.90
CA GLU A 52 25.75 -20.19 1.46
C GLU A 52 25.90 -19.12 0.38
N GLN A 53 25.34 -17.95 0.63
CA GLN A 53 25.85 -16.72 0.03
C GLN A 53 26.30 -15.81 1.18
N LYS A 54 27.60 -15.96 1.47
CA LYS A 54 28.50 -15.06 2.21
C LYS A 54 27.91 -13.66 2.41
N GLU A 55 27.38 -13.40 3.61
CA GLU A 55 27.14 -12.03 4.07
C GLU A 55 28.49 -11.32 4.12
N SER A 56 28.71 -10.39 3.20
CA SER A 56 29.72 -9.36 3.37
C SER A 56 29.30 -8.50 4.56
N PRO A 57 30.18 -8.19 5.52
CA PRO A 57 29.88 -7.20 6.54
C PRO A 57 29.48 -5.91 5.84
N ILE A 58 28.23 -5.47 6.04
CA ILE A 58 27.87 -4.09 5.75
C ILE A 58 28.66 -3.28 6.75
N GLU A 59 29.79 -2.73 6.28
CA GLU A 59 30.53 -1.69 6.97
C GLU A 59 29.61 -0.48 7.07
N TYR A 60 28.89 -0.41 8.20
CA TYR A 60 28.29 0.83 8.64
C TYR A 60 29.45 1.80 8.88
N SER A 61 29.70 2.65 7.88
CA SER A 61 30.46 3.88 8.07
C SER A 61 29.86 4.59 9.30
N PRO A 62 30.68 5.09 10.24
CA PRO A 62 30.21 5.85 11.38
C PRO A 62 29.45 7.08 10.89
N ILE A 63 28.12 6.96 10.80
CA ILE A 63 27.24 8.11 10.88
C ILE A 63 27.49 8.62 12.28
N ASP A 64 28.17 9.77 12.33
CA ASP A 64 28.31 10.60 13.51
C ASP A 64 27.06 10.48 14.35
N SER A 65 27.27 10.17 15.62
CA SER A 65 26.27 10.02 16.65
C SER A 65 25.53 11.34 16.86
N MET A 66 24.66 11.71 15.92
CA MET A 66 23.64 12.71 16.15
C MET A 66 22.52 11.99 16.88
N THR A 67 22.37 12.35 18.14
CA THR A 67 21.39 11.74 19.03
C THR A 67 19.97 11.96 18.47
N PHE A 68 19.05 11.01 18.69
CA PHE A 68 17.66 11.10 18.24
C PHE A 68 16.99 12.44 18.67
N GLU A 69 17.47 13.03 19.76
CA GLU A 69 17.14 14.35 20.28
C GLU A 69 17.56 15.54 19.39
N GLU A 70 18.68 15.47 18.66
CA GLU A 70 19.17 16.58 17.81
C GLU A 70 18.39 16.70 16.48
N VAL A 71 17.74 15.62 16.02
CA VAL A 71 16.86 15.67 14.82
C VAL A 71 15.49 16.31 15.15
N TYR A 72 15.09 16.32 16.43
CA TYR A 72 13.92 17.07 16.89
C TYR A 72 14.16 18.58 16.96
N GLU A 73 15.37 19.04 16.62
CA GLU A 73 15.71 20.45 16.58
C GLU A 73 14.93 21.17 15.47
N LYS A 74 13.78 21.69 15.89
CA LYS A 74 12.95 22.73 15.26
C LYS A 74 12.60 22.50 13.80
N ILE A 75 11.78 21.47 13.54
CA ILE A 75 10.97 21.43 12.32
C ILE A 75 10.19 22.76 12.23
N SER A 76 10.57 23.59 11.26
CA SER A 76 9.92 24.88 11.06
C SER A 76 8.46 24.67 10.68
N GLU A 77 7.59 25.62 11.03
CA GLU A 77 6.18 25.56 10.61
C GLU A 77 6.05 25.47 9.08
N GLN A 78 7.00 26.04 8.34
CA GLN A 78 7.08 25.89 6.88
C GLN A 78 7.31 24.44 6.47
N THR A 79 8.30 23.77 7.06
CA THR A 79 8.61 22.36 6.74
C THR A 79 7.43 21.43 7.06
N LYS A 80 6.67 21.73 8.13
CA LYS A 80 5.42 21.00 8.43
C LYS A 80 4.36 21.26 7.38
N ALA A 81 4.16 22.52 6.99
CA ALA A 81 3.19 22.90 5.98
C ALA A 81 3.49 22.21 4.63
N ASP A 82 4.76 22.23 4.21
CA ASP A 82 5.21 21.57 2.97
C ASP A 82 4.93 20.05 3.02
N TYR A 83 5.20 19.41 4.16
CA TYR A 83 4.91 17.98 4.34
C TYR A 83 3.41 17.67 4.26
N ILE A 84 2.59 18.49 4.93
CA ILE A 84 1.14 18.34 4.93
C ILE A 84 0.59 18.47 3.51
N GLU A 85 1.00 19.53 2.80
CA GLU A 85 0.57 19.80 1.44
C GLU A 85 0.94 18.66 0.51
N LYS A 86 2.18 18.18 0.62
CA LYS A 86 2.72 17.16 -0.27
C LYS A 86 2.15 15.77 -0.04
N PHE A 87 1.99 15.37 1.22
CA PHE A 87 1.69 13.97 1.54
C PHE A 87 0.33 13.76 2.21
N LEU A 88 -0.17 14.70 3.02
CA LEU A 88 -1.36 14.48 3.84
C LEU A 88 -2.66 14.96 3.17
N ILE A 89 -2.58 15.84 2.17
CA ILE A 89 -3.74 16.21 1.35
C ILE A 89 -4.03 15.10 0.34
N CYS A 90 -5.03 14.28 0.65
CA CYS A 90 -5.45 13.16 -0.19
C CYS A 90 -6.53 13.58 -1.18
N HIS A 91 -6.27 13.43 -2.49
CA HIS A 91 -7.26 13.69 -3.53
C HIS A 91 -8.12 12.44 -3.80
N PRO A 92 -9.42 12.62 -4.14
CA PRO A 92 -10.24 11.53 -4.65
C PRO A 92 -9.59 10.95 -5.91
N ALA A 93 -9.29 9.65 -5.91
CA ALA A 93 -8.78 8.99 -7.10
C ALA A 93 -9.70 7.84 -7.46
N SER A 94 -10.22 7.88 -8.69
CA SER A 94 -11.20 6.92 -9.23
C SER A 94 -10.56 5.68 -9.84
N ASN A 95 -9.25 5.70 -10.11
CA ASN A 95 -8.50 4.68 -10.85
C ASN A 95 -7.44 3.98 -9.97
N ARG A 96 -7.82 3.48 -8.79
CA ARG A 96 -6.89 2.83 -7.86
C ARG A 96 -6.74 1.33 -8.14
N ILE A 97 -5.52 0.82 -8.01
CA ILE A 97 -5.20 -0.61 -8.04
C ILE A 97 -4.67 -1.01 -6.65
N GLN A 98 -4.98 -2.23 -6.22
CA GLN A 98 -4.46 -2.80 -4.99
C GLN A 98 -3.05 -3.36 -5.20
N VAL A 99 -2.13 -2.99 -4.32
CA VAL A 99 -0.74 -3.48 -4.32
C VAL A 99 -0.43 -4.09 -2.95
N TYR A 100 0.41 -5.14 -2.94
CA TYR A 100 0.92 -5.72 -1.71
C TYR A 100 2.05 -4.85 -1.15
N ALA A 101 1.99 -4.56 0.14
CA ALA A 101 3.01 -3.82 0.88
C ALA A 101 3.32 -4.56 2.18
N ASN A 102 4.46 -4.24 2.79
CA ASN A 102 4.84 -4.84 4.05
C ASN A 102 3.78 -4.53 5.14
N ARG A 103 3.37 -5.58 5.85
CA ARG A 103 2.35 -5.50 6.90
C ARG A 103 2.75 -4.56 8.03
N SER A 104 4.02 -4.58 8.47
CA SER A 104 4.49 -3.73 9.59
C SER A 104 4.34 -2.25 9.28
N ASP A 105 4.69 -1.86 8.06
CA ASP A 105 4.74 -0.45 7.65
C ASP A 105 3.32 0.10 7.53
N ILE A 106 2.42 -0.69 6.93
CA ILE A 106 1.01 -0.34 6.83
C ILE A 106 0.34 -0.26 8.21
N GLU A 107 0.68 -1.16 9.15
CA GLU A 107 0.16 -1.10 10.52
C GLU A 107 0.67 0.12 11.28
N TRP A 108 1.94 0.49 11.09
CA TRP A 108 2.50 1.69 11.67
C TRP A 108 1.81 2.94 11.11
N ILE A 109 1.65 3.05 9.79
CA ILE A 109 0.93 4.17 9.15
C ILE A 109 -0.51 4.26 9.67
N LYS A 110 -1.22 3.13 9.78
CA LYS A 110 -2.59 3.09 10.32
C LYS A 110 -2.70 3.62 11.74
N ARG A 111 -1.64 3.49 12.54
CA ARG A 111 -1.60 3.98 13.93
C ARG A 111 -1.33 5.49 13.98
N ILE A 112 -0.39 5.97 13.18
CA ILE A 112 0.08 7.37 13.25
C ILE A 112 -0.79 8.34 12.45
N LEU A 113 -1.29 7.92 11.28
CA LEU A 113 -1.95 8.79 10.33
C LEU A 113 -3.22 9.46 10.89
N PRO A 114 -4.10 8.77 11.65
CA PRO A 114 -5.29 9.40 12.23
C PRO A 114 -4.96 10.49 13.25
N VAL A 115 -3.77 10.44 13.87
CA VAL A 115 -3.32 11.43 14.86
C VAL A 115 -2.82 12.69 14.18
N ILE A 116 -2.02 12.53 13.11
CA ILE A 116 -1.38 13.67 12.42
C ILE A 116 -2.26 14.29 11.31
N ALA A 117 -3.15 13.50 10.70
CA ALA A 117 -4.04 13.94 9.63
C ALA A 117 -5.34 13.12 9.63
N PRO A 118 -6.33 13.45 10.48
CA PRO A 118 -7.57 12.70 10.62
C PRO A 118 -8.41 12.57 9.34
N LYS A 119 -8.22 13.49 8.39
CA LYS A 119 -8.91 13.51 7.09
C LYS A 119 -8.18 12.73 6.00
N ALA A 120 -6.91 12.38 6.23
CA ALA A 120 -6.11 11.64 5.27
C ALA A 120 -6.49 10.16 5.30
N THR A 121 -6.42 9.51 4.14
CA THR A 121 -6.61 8.07 4.03
C THR A 121 -5.25 7.39 3.88
N VAL A 122 -5.10 6.18 4.43
CA VAL A 122 -3.85 5.40 4.28
C VAL A 122 -3.50 5.22 2.80
N SER A 123 -4.49 4.89 1.97
CA SER A 123 -4.27 4.75 0.54
C SER A 123 -3.87 6.08 -0.13
N GLY A 124 -4.50 7.20 0.23
CA GLY A 124 -4.13 8.49 -0.33
C GLY A 124 -2.72 8.94 0.07
N PHE A 125 -2.35 8.75 1.34
CA PHE A 125 -1.00 9.02 1.83
C PHE A 125 0.05 8.21 1.07
N ILE A 126 -0.16 6.89 0.94
CA ILE A 126 0.74 6.01 0.19
C ILE A 126 0.80 6.41 -1.28
N SER A 127 -0.34 6.74 -1.91
CA SER A 127 -0.37 7.22 -3.30
C SER A 127 0.45 8.48 -3.49
N ASN A 128 0.40 9.43 -2.54
CA ASN A 128 1.20 10.65 -2.60
C ASN A 128 2.70 10.37 -2.48
N ILE A 129 3.10 9.45 -1.58
CA ILE A 129 4.51 9.03 -1.45
C ILE A 129 5.01 8.40 -2.76
N ILE A 130 4.23 7.50 -3.36
CA ILE A 130 4.58 6.85 -4.61
C ILE A 130 4.71 7.89 -5.73
N ALA A 131 3.74 8.80 -5.86
CA ALA A 131 3.77 9.84 -6.87
C ALA A 131 5.01 10.74 -6.72
N ASP A 132 5.32 11.17 -5.49
CA ASP A 132 6.51 11.98 -5.22
C ASP A 132 7.80 11.22 -5.55
N HIS A 133 7.90 9.95 -5.16
CA HIS A 133 9.08 9.14 -5.44
C HIS A 133 9.29 8.99 -6.95
N LEU A 134 8.24 8.64 -7.69
CA LEU A 134 8.31 8.48 -9.14
C LEU A 134 8.68 9.80 -9.84
N GLN A 135 8.12 10.92 -9.40
CA GLN A 135 8.44 12.23 -9.95
C GLN A 135 9.90 12.64 -9.64
N LYS A 136 10.35 12.41 -8.41
CA LYS A 136 11.69 12.81 -7.97
C LYS A 136 12.79 12.03 -8.67
N TYR A 137 12.56 10.74 -8.93
CA TYR A 137 13.55 9.81 -9.48
C TYR A 137 13.24 9.38 -10.92
N GLU A 138 12.39 10.13 -11.64
CA GLU A 138 11.96 9.80 -13.00
C GLU A 138 13.16 9.60 -13.93
N LYS A 139 14.15 10.48 -13.85
CA LYS A 139 15.32 10.46 -14.72
C LYS A 139 16.17 9.20 -14.50
N GLU A 140 16.50 8.89 -13.26
CA GLU A 140 17.28 7.72 -12.88
C GLU A 140 16.56 6.42 -13.26
N ILE A 141 15.25 6.37 -13.03
CA ILE A 141 14.42 5.23 -13.43
C ILE A 141 14.46 5.04 -14.96
N MET A 142 14.31 6.13 -15.73
CA MET A 142 14.32 6.07 -17.19
C MET A 142 15.69 5.72 -17.77
N GLU A 143 16.77 6.21 -17.16
CA GLU A 143 18.14 5.84 -17.54
C GLU A 143 18.35 4.33 -17.39
N MET A 144 18.04 3.77 -16.21
CA MET A 144 18.12 2.33 -15.96
C MET A 144 17.20 1.52 -16.90
N TYR A 145 16.01 2.04 -17.19
CA TYR A 145 15.07 1.41 -18.13
C TYR A 145 15.67 1.32 -19.55
N ASN A 146 16.25 2.41 -20.05
CA ASN A 146 16.82 2.48 -21.40
C ASN A 146 18.07 1.59 -21.53
N GLU A 147 18.95 1.59 -20.52
CA GLU A 147 20.13 0.72 -20.49
C GLU A 147 19.77 -0.77 -20.51
N ASN A 148 18.74 -1.16 -19.76
CA ASN A 148 18.32 -2.55 -19.72
C ASN A 148 17.58 -2.96 -21.00
N THR A 149 16.88 -2.03 -21.64
CA THR A 149 16.21 -2.26 -22.92
C THR A 149 17.21 -2.42 -24.06
N SER A 150 18.25 -1.58 -24.11
CA SER A 150 19.29 -1.70 -25.14
C SER A 150 20.07 -3.02 -25.03
N LYS A 151 20.43 -3.42 -23.79
CA LYS A 151 21.05 -4.73 -23.53
C LYS A 151 20.14 -5.88 -23.97
N PHE A 152 18.85 -5.82 -23.64
CA PHE A 152 17.89 -6.87 -24.02
C PHE A 152 17.78 -7.06 -25.54
N LEU A 153 17.78 -5.97 -26.30
CA LEU A 153 17.71 -6.01 -27.77
C LEU A 153 19.01 -6.55 -28.41
N ASP A 154 20.15 -6.36 -27.75
CA ASP A 154 21.45 -6.84 -28.24
C ASP A 154 21.63 -8.37 -28.07
N TYR A 155 20.97 -8.99 -27.07
CA TYR A 155 20.95 -10.45 -26.89
C TYR A 155 20.02 -11.21 -27.86
N GLY A 156 19.29 -10.50 -28.73
CA GLY A 156 18.36 -11.07 -29.70
C GLY A 156 18.92 -11.27 -31.11
N ASN A 157 20.21 -10.96 -31.35
CA ASN A 157 20.90 -11.11 -32.64
C ASN A 157 21.99 -12.19 -32.61
#